data_AF-A0A0W8CHQ4-F1
#
_entry.id   AF-A0A0W8CHQ4-F1
#
_cell.length_a   1.000
_cell.length_b   1.000
_cell.length_c   1.000
_cell.angle_alpha   90.00
_cell.angle_beta   90.00
_cell.angle_gamma   90.00
#
_symmetry.space_group_name_H-M   'P 1'
#
loop_
_entity.id
_entity.type
_entity.pdbx_description
1 polymer ?
#
loop_
_entity_poly.entity_id
_entity_poly.type
_entity_poly.pdbx_seq_one_letter_code
_entity_poly.pdbx_strand_id
1 'polypeptide(L)'
;MTAKRTKAPYGSAPKKTCKKCDRKISCTNISKHIKWQNAQNYTAVRESFKLLPQYKEDMEEASTRTVYEERVRIEKYRLYLQTKFKQRFNN
;
A
#
# COMPACT_ATOMS: atom_id res chain seq x y z
N MET A 1 39.02 -23.04 -28.26
CA MET A 1 39.05 -22.64 -26.84
C MET A 1 37.92 -21.67 -26.57
N THR A 2 36.93 -22.05 -25.76
CA THR A 2 35.84 -21.12 -25.38
C THR A 2 36.32 -20.25 -24.22
N ALA A 3 36.31 -18.94 -24.41
CA ALA A 3 36.70 -17.99 -23.37
C ALA A 3 35.80 -18.17 -22.14
N LYS A 4 36.40 -18.35 -20.94
CA LYS A 4 35.67 -18.41 -19.67
C LYS A 4 34.89 -17.10 -19.51
N ARG A 5 33.55 -17.17 -19.56
CA ARG A 5 32.67 -16.04 -19.26
C ARG A 5 32.89 -15.58 -17.82
N THR A 6 33.54 -14.44 -17.64
CA THR A 6 33.63 -13.74 -16.36
C THR A 6 32.23 -13.31 -15.94
N LYS A 7 31.76 -13.81 -14.79
CA LYS A 7 30.49 -13.36 -14.21
C LYS A 7 30.66 -11.93 -13.71
N ALA A 8 29.69 -11.07 -14.03
CA ALA A 8 29.63 -9.73 -13.47
C ALA A 8 29.49 -9.79 -11.94
N PRO A 9 30.00 -8.79 -11.20
CA PRO A 9 29.83 -8.72 -9.75
C PRO A 9 28.34 -8.75 -9.36
N TYR A 10 28.06 -9.36 -8.22
CA TYR A 10 26.70 -9.36 -7.67
C TYR A 10 26.24 -7.92 -7.41
N GLY A 11 25.06 -7.56 -7.91
CA GLY A 11 24.52 -6.20 -7.76
C GLY A 11 24.93 -5.19 -8.84
N SER A 12 25.77 -5.56 -9.82
CA SER A 12 26.12 -4.70 -10.97
C SER A 12 24.98 -4.48 -11.98
N ALA A 13 23.78 -5.03 -11.71
CA ALA A 13 22.63 -4.88 -12.58
C ALA A 13 22.27 -3.40 -12.74
N PRO A 14 22.11 -2.91 -13.98
CA PRO A 14 21.67 -1.54 -14.23
C PRO A 14 20.35 -1.24 -13.51
N LYS A 15 20.26 -0.05 -12.89
CA LYS A 15 19.06 0.43 -12.20
C LYS A 15 18.45 1.59 -12.99
N LYS A 16 17.12 1.67 -13.00
CA LYS A 16 16.33 2.77 -13.54
C LYS A 16 15.53 3.43 -12.43
N THR A 17 15.39 4.75 -12.50
CA THR A 17 14.55 5.51 -11.58
C THR A 17 13.10 5.44 -12.04
N CYS A 18 12.18 5.07 -11.14
CA CYS A 18 10.75 5.12 -11.43
C CYS A 18 10.25 6.56 -11.38
N LYS A 19 9.64 7.08 -12.45
CA LYS A 19 9.16 8.48 -12.55
C LYS A 19 8.00 8.83 -11.58
N LYS A 20 7.36 7.83 -10.98
CA LYS A 20 6.17 8.01 -10.13
C LYS A 20 6.48 7.99 -8.64
N CYS A 21 7.62 7.44 -8.22
CA CYS A 21 8.03 7.39 -6.81
C CYS A 21 9.52 7.61 -6.57
N ASP A 22 10.27 7.98 -7.61
CA ASP A 22 11.71 8.27 -7.62
C ASP A 22 12.64 7.17 -7.07
N ARG A 23 12.11 5.97 -6.82
CA ARG A 23 12.90 4.81 -6.39
C ARG A 23 13.76 4.27 -7.53
N LYS A 24 15.02 3.97 -7.24
CA LYS A 24 15.93 3.25 -8.14
C LYS A 24 15.65 1.75 -8.08
N ILE A 25 15.06 1.21 -9.15
CA ILE A 25 14.69 -0.21 -9.30
C ILE A 25 15.61 -0.86 -10.34
N SER A 26 15.91 -2.16 -10.21
CA SER A 26 16.67 -2.85 -11.25
C SER A 26 15.93 -2.83 -12.60
N CYS A 27 16.67 -2.74 -13.71
CA CYS A 27 16.09 -2.77 -15.05
C CYS A 27 15.23 -4.01 -15.32
N THR A 28 15.56 -5.13 -14.69
CA THR A 28 14.80 -6.39 -14.80
C THR A 28 13.46 -6.35 -14.05
N ASN A 29 13.33 -5.52 -13.00
CA ASN A 29 12.13 -5.46 -12.17
C ASN A 29 11.30 -4.17 -12.39
N ILE A 30 11.81 -3.17 -13.12
CA ILE A 30 11.10 -1.89 -13.33
C ILE A 30 9.71 -2.07 -13.96
N SER A 31 9.55 -3.00 -14.91
CA SER A 31 8.25 -3.28 -15.53
C SER A 31 7.24 -3.86 -14.54
N LYS A 32 7.66 -4.80 -13.69
CA LYS A 32 6.82 -5.36 -12.61
C LYS A 32 6.46 -4.28 -11.58
N HIS A 33 7.43 -3.43 -11.21
CA HIS A 33 7.22 -2.32 -10.31
C HIS A 33 6.22 -1.29 -10.87
N ILE A 34 6.36 -0.89 -12.14
CA ILE A 34 5.42 0.03 -12.81
C ILE A 34 4.03 -0.61 -12.91
N LYS A 35 3.94 -1.90 -13.26
CA LYS A 35 2.67 -2.64 -13.25
C LYS A 35 2.04 -2.65 -11.86
N TRP A 36 2.80 -2.90 -10.80
CA TRP A 36 2.28 -2.86 -9.43
C TRP A 36 1.86 -1.44 -9.00
N GLN A 37 2.58 -0.40 -9.42
CA GLN A 37 2.19 0.97 -9.14
C GLN A 37 0.97 1.46 -9.94
N ASN A 38 0.72 0.88 -11.11
CA ASN A 38 -0.40 1.24 -11.98
C ASN A 38 -1.61 0.33 -11.77
N ALA A 39 -1.38 -0.91 -11.34
CA ALA A 39 -2.43 -1.77 -10.83
C ALA A 39 -2.86 -1.26 -9.45
N GLN A 40 -4.16 -1.18 -9.25
CA GLN A 40 -4.79 -1.33 -7.93
C GLN A 40 -4.87 -0.17 -6.95
N ASN A 41 -4.30 1.02 -7.12
CA ASN A 41 -4.65 2.11 -6.17
C ASN A 41 -6.07 2.64 -6.42
N TYR A 42 -6.42 2.95 -7.67
CA TYR A 42 -7.76 3.46 -8.01
C TYR A 42 -8.86 2.42 -7.77
N THR A 43 -8.65 1.18 -8.23
CA THR A 43 -9.65 0.11 -8.07
C THR A 43 -9.76 -0.37 -6.64
N ALA A 44 -8.65 -0.54 -5.89
CA ALA A 44 -8.76 -0.95 -4.49
C ALA A 44 -9.42 0.13 -3.62
N VAL A 45 -9.13 1.42 -3.86
CA VAL A 45 -9.84 2.51 -3.19
C VAL A 45 -11.32 2.48 -3.57
N ARG A 46 -11.67 2.39 -4.85
CA ARG A 46 -13.08 2.34 -5.26
C ARG A 46 -13.84 1.17 -4.65
N GLU A 47 -13.27 -0.04 -4.71
CA GLU A 47 -13.86 -1.25 -4.12
C GLU A 47 -14.02 -1.13 -2.60
N SER A 48 -13.02 -0.59 -1.90
CA SER A 48 -13.07 -0.43 -0.43
C SER A 48 -14.19 0.50 0.04
N PHE A 49 -14.57 1.47 -0.78
CA PHE A 49 -15.59 2.47 -0.43
C PHE A 49 -17.02 2.08 -0.85
N LYS A 50 -17.20 0.99 -1.63
CA LYS A 50 -18.54 0.55 -2.08
C LYS A 50 -19.50 0.24 -0.94
N LEU A 51 -18.98 -0.21 0.21
CA LEU A 51 -19.79 -0.59 1.36
C LEU A 51 -20.15 0.59 2.28
N LEU A 52 -19.53 1.76 2.11
CA LEU A 52 -19.80 2.91 2.98
C LEU A 52 -21.25 3.42 2.93
N PRO A 53 -21.95 3.45 1.77
CA PRO A 53 -23.35 3.85 1.74
C PRO A 53 -24.23 2.93 2.60
N GLN A 54 -24.11 1.62 2.45
CA GLN A 54 -24.86 0.65 3.26
C GLN A 54 -24.53 0.79 4.75
N TYR A 55 -23.23 0.86 5.08
CA TYR A 55 -22.80 1.07 6.45
C TYR A 55 -23.38 2.35 7.08
N LYS A 56 -23.55 3.41 6.29
CA LYS A 56 -24.17 4.65 6.75
C LYS A 56 -25.65 4.42 7.09
N GLU A 57 -26.40 3.79 6.20
CA GLU A 57 -27.82 3.45 6.43
C GLU A 57 -27.97 2.56 7.67
N ASP A 58 -27.16 1.51 7.79
CA ASP A 58 -27.17 0.61 8.95
C ASP A 58 -26.92 1.36 10.27
N MET A 59 -26.03 2.36 10.27
CA MET A 59 -25.73 3.16 11.47
C MET A 59 -26.81 4.21 11.79
N GLU A 60 -27.56 4.67 10.79
CA GLU A 60 -28.70 5.58 11.00
C GLU A 60 -29.91 4.84 11.60
N GLU A 61 -30.10 3.57 11.25
CA GLU A 61 -31.16 2.71 11.80
C GLU A 61 -30.78 2.04 13.13
N ALA A 62 -29.49 2.00 13.46
CA ALA A 62 -28.99 1.32 14.64
C ALA A 62 -29.39 1.99 15.98
N SER A 63 -29.38 1.19 17.04
CA SER A 63 -29.57 1.69 18.40
C SER A 63 -28.45 2.66 18.82
N THR A 64 -28.76 3.60 19.72
CA THR A 64 -27.77 4.56 20.26
C THR A 64 -26.56 3.86 20.88
N ARG A 65 -26.77 2.70 21.51
CA ARG A 65 -25.70 1.89 22.10
C ARG A 65 -24.75 1.35 21.03
N THR A 66 -25.29 0.78 19.95
CA THR A 66 -24.51 0.25 18.83
C THR A 66 -23.66 1.35 18.18
N VAL A 67 -24.25 2.53 17.94
CA VAL A 67 -23.54 3.69 17.39
C VAL A 67 -22.40 4.14 18.32
N TYR A 68 -22.63 4.16 19.63
CA TYR A 68 -21.61 4.51 20.61
C TYR A 68 -20.44 3.52 20.61
N GLU A 69 -20.73 2.22 20.63
CA GLU A 69 -19.72 1.16 20.60
C GLU A 69 -18.86 1.22 19.32
N GLU A 70 -19.49 1.48 18.17
CA GLU A 70 -18.78 1.60 16.89
C GLU A 70 -17.90 2.87 16.83
N ARG A 71 -18.35 3.99 17.41
CA ARG A 71 -17.51 5.19 17.57
C ARG A 71 -16.25 4.88 18.37
N VAL A 72 -16.38 4.20 19.51
CA VAL A 72 -15.23 3.81 20.35
C VAL A 72 -14.26 2.90 19.57
N ARG A 73 -14.80 1.95 18.79
CA ARG A 73 -13.98 1.05 17.95
C ARG A 73 -13.19 1.84 16.90
N ILE A 74 -13.82 2.78 16.20
CA ILE A 74 -13.17 3.63 15.19
C ILE A 74 -12.07 4.50 15.84
N GLU A 75 -12.34 5.08 17.01
CA GLU A 75 -11.38 5.90 17.77
C GLU A 75 -10.11 5.09 18.12
N LYS A 76 -10.29 3.88 18.66
CA LYS A 76 -9.18 2.97 19.00
C LYS A 76 -8.36 2.60 17.77
N TYR A 77 -9.02 2.33 16.64
CA TYR A 77 -8.32 2.00 15.40
C TYR A 77 -7.53 3.19 14.85
N ARG A 78 -8.07 4.40 14.92
CA ARG A 78 -7.34 5.64 14.55
C ARG A 78 -6.09 5.81 15.40
N LEU A 79 -6.19 5.62 16.71
CA LEU A 79 -5.04 5.70 17.61
C LEU A 79 -3.99 4.63 17.29
N TYR A 80 -4.41 3.39 17.03
CA TYR A 80 -3.51 2.31 16.61
C TYR A 80 -2.76 2.67 15.32
N LEU A 81 -3.45 3.18 14.30
CA LEU A 81 -2.82 3.59 13.05
C LEU A 81 -1.84 4.75 13.28
N GLN A 82 -2.20 5.76 14.07
CA GLN A 82 -1.29 6.88 14.37
C GLN A 82 -0.01 6.42 15.07
N THR A 83 -0.12 5.51 16.02
CA THR A 83 1.02 5.02 16.82
C THR A 83 1.90 4.07 16.01
N LYS A 84 1.34 3.06 15.34
CA LYS A 84 2.10 2.06 14.58
C LYS A 84 2.60 2.57 13.22
N PHE A 85 1.84 3.42 12.54
CA PHE A 85 2.26 3.94 11.24
C PHE A 85 3.38 4.97 11.41
N LYS A 86 3.32 5.88 12.40
CA LYS A 86 4.44 6.81 12.69
C LYS A 86 5.75 6.09 13.04
N GLN A 87 5.68 4.99 13.78
CA GLN A 87 6.87 4.17 14.10
C GLN A 87 7.58 3.60 12.86
N ARG A 88 6.87 3.42 11.74
CA ARG A 88 7.41 2.83 10.50
C ARG A 88 8.15 3.82 9.60
N PHE A 89 7.97 5.13 9.78
CA PHE A 89 8.61 6.17 8.95
C PHE A 89 9.68 6.97 9.71
N ASN A 90 9.76 6.80 11.03
CA ASN A 90 10.74 7.47 11.89
C ASN A 90 11.94 6.57 12.27
N ASN A 91 12.08 5.39 11.65
CA ASN A 91 13.22 4.48 11.82
C ASN A 91 14.01 4.34 10.52
#